data_AF-A0A9E3SS35-F1
#
_entry.id   AF-A0A9E3SS35-F1
#
_cell.length_a   1.000
_cell.length_b   1.000
_cell.length_c   1.000
_cell.angle_alpha   90.00
_cell.angle_beta   90.00
_cell.angle_gamma   90.00
#
_symmetry.space_group_name_H-M   'P 1'
#
loop_
_entity.id
_entity.type
_entity.pdbx_description
1 polymer ?
#
loop_
_entity_poly.entity_id
_entity_poly.type
_entity_poly.pdbx_seq_one_letter_code
_entity_poly.pdbx_strand_id
1 'polypeptide(L)' 'MLLAMTHKLTHPPDRLARCPTCDTRTRFQYAGEQHWPARVAQAAGIEPVTRLWHCDRCHTTV' A
#
# COMPACT_ATOMS: atom_id res chain seq x y z
N MET A 1 -5.75 34.68 -2.12
CA MET A 1 -4.56 34.02 -1.54
C MET A 1 -5.00 32.66 -1.02
N LEU A 2 -4.49 31.57 -1.59
CA LEU A 2 -4.88 30.19 -1.27
C LEU A 2 -4.41 29.81 0.14
N LEU A 3 -5.34 29.33 0.97
CA LEU A 3 -5.06 28.70 2.26
C LEU A 3 -4.43 27.33 2.00
N ALA A 4 -3.14 27.17 2.33
CA ALA A 4 -2.49 25.87 2.40
C ALA A 4 -3.02 25.11 3.62
N MET A 5 -3.93 24.17 3.38
CA MET A 5 -4.34 23.19 4.38
C MET A 5 -3.20 22.17 4.53
N THR A 6 -2.44 22.28 5.61
CA THR A 6 -1.45 21.28 6.05
C THR A 6 -2.16 20.01 6.52
N HIS A 7 -2.71 19.24 5.59
CA HIS A 7 -2.98 17.83 5.85
C HIS A 7 -1.62 17.16 6.03
N LYS A 8 -1.25 16.88 7.30
CA LYS A 8 -0.29 15.80 7.55
C LYS A 8 -0.86 14.57 6.87
N LEU A 9 -0.27 14.16 5.76
CA LEU A 9 -0.58 12.89 5.12
C LEU A 9 -0.29 11.81 6.15
N THR A 10 -1.33 11.27 6.79
CA THR A 10 -1.26 10.13 7.72
C THR A 10 -0.97 8.81 6.99
N HIS A 11 -0.82 8.86 5.67
CA HIS A 11 -0.59 7.70 4.83
C HIS A 11 0.86 7.70 4.31
N PRO A 12 1.48 6.52 4.18
CA PRO A 12 2.77 6.36 3.53
C PRO A 12 2.79 7.02 2.14
N PRO A 13 3.94 7.58 1.71
CA PRO A 13 4.07 8.10 0.36
C PRO A 13 3.97 6.98 -0.68
N ASP A 14 3.46 7.33 -1.86
CA ASP A 14 3.44 6.44 -3.02
C ASP A 14 4.86 5.94 -3.36
N ARG A 15 4.93 4.77 -3.99
CA ARG A 15 6.20 4.14 -4.39
C ARG A 15 6.24 3.86 -5.88
N LEU A 16 7.41 4.01 -6.50
CA LEU A 16 7.64 3.56 -7.88
C LEU A 16 8.26 2.16 -7.86
N ALA A 17 7.55 1.18 -8.43
CA ALA A 17 8.00 -0.20 -8.52
C ALA A 17 7.48 -0.89 -9.79
N ARG A 18 8.01 -2.07 -10.10
CA ARG A 18 7.48 -2.92 -11.17
C ARG A 18 6.35 -3.77 -10.61
N CYS A 19 5.19 -3.72 -11.27
CA CYS A 19 4.02 -4.48 -10.84
C CYS A 19 4.19 -5.98 -11.17
N PRO A 20 4.03 -6.89 -10.19
CA PRO A 20 4.16 -8.33 -10.45
C PRO A 20 3.02 -8.88 -11.32
N THR A 21 1.88 -8.19 -11.40
CA THR A 21 0.72 -8.63 -12.19
C THR A 21 0.78 -8.17 -13.65
N CYS A 22 1.15 -6.91 -13.92
CA CYS A 22 1.14 -6.35 -15.29
C CYS A 22 2.53 -6.00 -15.85
N ASP A 23 3.60 -6.36 -15.13
CA ASP A 23 5.03 -6.13 -15.45
C ASP A 23 5.42 -4.67 -15.78
N THR A 24 4.53 -3.72 -15.49
CA THR A 24 4.74 -2.31 -15.79
C THR A 24 5.40 -1.62 -14.61
N ARG A 25 6.43 -0.80 -14.89
CA ARG A 25 6.98 0.14 -13.89
C ARG A 25 5.98 1.26 -13.68
N THR A 26 5.41 1.36 -12.49
CA THR A 26 4.32 2.27 -12.17
C THR A 26 4.39 2.77 -10.74
N ARG A 27 3.56 3.75 -10.45
CA ARG A 27 3.25 4.20 -9.10
C ARG A 27 2.34 3.20 -8.40
N PHE A 28 2.65 2.98 -7.14
CA PHE A 28 1.89 2.21 -6.17
C PHE A 28 1.36 3.16 -5.11
N GLN A 29 0.04 3.30 -5.06
CA GLN A 29 -0.66 4.13 -4.09
C GLN A 29 -0.96 3.31 -2.83
N TYR A 30 -0.80 3.91 -1.66
CA TYR A 30 -1.17 3.25 -0.41
C TYR A 30 -2.68 3.00 -0.38
N ALA A 31 -3.07 1.74 -0.15
CA ALA A 31 -4.46 1.32 -0.16
C ALA A 31 -5.01 1.00 1.23
N GLY A 32 -4.14 0.86 2.24
CA GLY A 32 -4.54 0.60 3.61
C GLY A 32 -3.65 -0.43 4.30
N GLU A 33 -4.17 -0.97 5.40
CA GLU A 33 -3.52 -2.02 6.19
C GLU A 33 -4.48 -3.19 6.41
N GLN A 34 -3.95 -4.40 6.32
CA GLN A 34 -4.62 -5.61 6.78
C GLN A 34 -4.04 -6.00 8.13
N HIS A 35 -4.92 -6.15 9.11
CA HIS A 35 -4.59 -6.58 10.45
C HIS A 35 -4.98 -8.04 10.63
N TRP A 36 -3.99 -8.88 10.88
CA TRP A 36 -4.17 -10.29 11.15
C TRP A 36 -4.04 -10.56 12.65
N PRO A 37 -4.91 -11.40 13.24
CA PRO A 37 -4.67 -11.92 14.57
C PRO A 37 -3.29 -12.60 14.62
N ALA A 38 -2.54 -12.40 15.72
CA ALA A 38 -1.16 -12.90 15.84
C ALA A 38 -1.01 -14.38 15.48
N ARG A 39 -1.96 -15.22 15.91
CA ARG A 39 -1.97 -16.67 15.59
C ARG A 39 -2.03 -16.96 14.09
N VAL A 40 -2.75 -16.14 13.33
CA VAL A 40 -2.92 -16.30 11.87
C VAL A 40 -1.67 -15.83 11.16
N ALA A 41 -1.14 -14.66 11.54
CA ALA A 41 0.08 -14.10 10.99
C ALA A 41 1.27 -15.07 11.19
N GLN A 42 1.42 -15.61 12.40
CA GLN A 42 2.45 -16.60 12.71
C GLN A 42 2.28 -17.90 11.89
N ALA A 43 1.06 -18.43 11.80
CA ALA A 43 0.81 -19.65 11.03
C ALA A 43 1.08 -19.46 9.53
N ALA A 44 0.85 -18.26 8.99
CA ALA A 44 1.10 -17.92 7.59
C ALA A 44 2.55 -17.44 7.32
N GLY A 45 3.37 -17.23 8.36
CA GLY A 45 4.73 -16.71 8.22
C GLY A 45 4.78 -15.26 7.72
N ILE A 46 3.78 -14.44 8.07
CA ILE A 46 3.67 -13.03 7.67
C ILE A 46 3.62 -12.12 8.88
N GLU A 47 3.84 -10.82 8.66
CA GLU A 47 3.67 -9.80 9.69
C GLU A 47 2.18 -9.59 10.05
N PRO A 48 1.85 -9.32 11.33
CA PRO A 48 0.47 -9.07 11.76
C PRO A 48 -0.19 -7.85 11.12
N VAL A 49 0.60 -6.90 10.61
CA VAL A 49 0.11 -5.74 9.88
C VAL A 49 0.78 -5.68 8.51
N THR A 50 0.00 -5.91 7.46
CA THR A 50 0.47 -5.84 6.07
C THR A 50 -0.06 -4.57 5.41
N ARG A 51 0.82 -3.75 4.86
CA ARG A 51 0.42 -2.57 4.08
C ARG A 51 0.07 -2.97 2.67
N LEU A 52 -1.12 -2.59 2.23
CA LEU A 52 -1.59 -2.84 0.88
C LEU A 52 -1.26 -1.67 -0.03
N TRP A 53 -0.94 -1.98 -1.28
CA TRP A 53 -0.65 -1.00 -2.30
C TRP A 53 -1.42 -1.30 -3.58
N HIS A 54 -1.86 -0.27 -4.29
CA HIS A 54 -2.57 -0.40 -5.56
C HIS A 54 -1.68 0.04 -6.73
N CYS A 55 -1.64 -0.79 -7.76
CA CYS A 55 -1.01 -0.45 -9.03
C CYS A 55 -1.88 0.54 -9.82
N ASP A 56 -1.35 1.70 -10.17
CA ASP A 56 -2.09 2.72 -10.95
C ASP A 56 -2.43 2.31 -12.40
N ARG A 57 -1.93 1.17 -12.87
CA ARG A 57 -2.11 0.69 -14.25
C ARG A 57 -3.17 -0.38 -14.38
N CYS A 58 -3.12 -1.40 -13.52
CA CYS A 58 -4.02 -2.55 -13.59
C CYS A 58 -4.89 -2.70 -12.34
N HIS A 59 -4.75 -1.80 -11.36
CA HIS A 59 -5.52 -1.79 -10.11
C HIS A 59 -5.39 -3.07 -9.27
N THR A 60 -4.36 -3.87 -9.53
CA THR A 60 -4.01 -4.99 -8.64
C THR A 60 -3.58 -4.48 -7.28
N THR A 61 -3.88 -5.26 -6.24
CA THR A 61 -3.39 -5.02 -4.88
C THR A 61 -2.19 -5.91 -4.61
N VAL A 62 -1.13 -5.33 -4.03
CA VAL A 62 0.07 -6.04 -3.58
C VAL A 62 0.37 -5.73 -2.12
#